data_AF-J3JXW2-F1
#
_entry.id   AF-J3JXW2-F1
#
_cell.length_a   1.000
_cell.length_b   1.000
_cell.length_c   1.000
_cell.angle_alpha   90.00
_cell.angle_beta   90.00
_cell.angle_gamma   90.00
#
_symmetry.space_group_name_H-M   'P 1'
#
loop_
_entity.id
_entity.type
_entity.pdbx_description
1 polymer ?
#
loop_
_entity_poly.entity_id
_entity_poly.type
_entity_poly.pdbx_seq_one_letter_code
_entity_poly.pdbx_strand_id
1 'polypeptide(L)'
;MNHFLVLTAICIGFPAVWGLGDEDIRCVSSSCKDIECDAVPDKCKSNETNAGIYMLSPDICNCCDYCLEYMAEGEECSVGDPANAKHTALCGPGLTCVPDDGEIDGTCQKMSTNCALEQQSFDLRRQNGYLGAMETRAECDDDGLYGAYKCVPGQNCFCLHSNGSRIFGEANYNTIADYMSCECSRAYYDAADIIGRELHPHEHFRCDSTGSYDRIQCINEQCLCVDALDGAPTFPNKKLVDLEDISNETLSCYSDELSQGLYYKKCEEEYMIIHKDIEGKKNESG
;
A
#
# COMPACT_ATOMS: atom_id res chain seq x y z
N MET A 1 43.90 33.86 48.17
CA MET A 1 43.14 35.11 48.44
C MET A 1 42.48 35.55 47.15
N ASN A 2 41.26 36.09 47.28
CA ASN A 2 40.37 36.66 46.25
C ASN A 2 39.42 35.71 45.51
N HIS A 3 38.33 35.39 46.23
CA HIS A 3 36.92 35.54 45.83
C HIS A 3 36.63 36.05 44.41
N PHE A 4 35.66 35.43 43.71
CA PHE A 4 34.47 36.15 43.23
C PHE A 4 33.28 35.21 42.91
N LEU A 5 32.15 35.58 43.52
CA LEU A 5 30.73 35.26 43.34
C LEU A 5 30.23 33.99 42.60
N VAL A 6 29.47 33.23 43.39
CA VAL A 6 28.40 32.30 42.99
C VAL A 6 27.20 33.11 42.47
N LEU A 7 26.71 32.79 41.28
CA LEU A 7 25.39 33.20 40.77
C LEU A 7 24.53 31.96 40.61
N THR A 8 23.63 31.76 41.57
CA THR A 8 22.55 30.77 41.54
C THR A 8 21.47 31.24 40.56
N ALA A 9 21.38 30.59 39.39
CA ALA A 9 20.22 30.69 38.51
C ALA A 9 19.23 29.60 38.89
N ILE A 10 18.09 30.01 39.45
CA ILE A 10 16.94 29.18 39.76
C ILE A 10 16.22 28.93 38.42
N CYS A 11 16.36 27.73 37.84
CA CYS A 11 15.50 27.27 36.75
C CYS A 11 14.33 26.48 37.36
N ILE A 12 13.20 27.15 37.49
CA ILE A 12 11.90 26.53 37.79
C ILE A 12 11.52 25.67 36.58
N GLY A 13 11.10 24.44 36.85
CA GLY A 13 10.92 23.39 35.87
C GLY A 13 9.81 23.61 34.84
N PHE A 14 9.99 22.94 33.71
CA PHE A 14 8.92 22.42 32.88
C PHE A 14 9.22 20.93 32.68
N PRO A 15 8.30 20.01 32.99
CA PRO A 15 8.45 18.63 32.54
C PRO A 15 8.33 18.64 31.01
N ALA A 16 9.37 18.13 30.34
CA ALA A 16 9.31 17.82 28.92
C ALA A 16 8.29 16.70 28.73
N VAL A 17 7.06 17.07 28.37
CA VAL A 17 6.13 16.16 27.73
C VAL A 17 6.62 16.01 26.30
N TRP A 18 7.09 14.80 25.99
CA TRP A 18 7.40 14.38 24.64
C TRP A 18 6.06 14.25 23.91
N GLY A 19 5.66 15.29 23.19
CA GLY A 19 4.55 15.23 22.26
C GLY A 19 4.98 14.44 21.03
N LEU A 20 4.24 13.37 20.74
CA LEU A 20 4.21 12.75 19.42
C LEU A 20 3.71 13.82 18.44
N GLY A 21 4.36 13.91 17.28
CA GLY A 21 4.32 15.05 16.38
C GLY A 21 2.97 15.33 15.70
N ASP A 22 2.77 16.63 15.45
CA ASP A 22 1.70 17.34 14.74
C ASP A 22 1.65 17.05 13.21
N GLU A 23 2.05 15.85 12.75
CA GLU A 23 2.20 15.58 11.29
C GLU A 23 0.91 15.09 10.61
N ASP A 24 -0.10 14.65 11.38
CA ASP A 24 -1.28 13.97 10.83
C ASP A 24 -2.60 14.78 10.92
N ILE A 25 -2.55 16.00 11.48
CA ILE A 25 -3.71 16.88 11.61
C ILE A 25 -3.88 17.70 10.32
N ARG A 26 -5.02 17.55 9.65
CA ARG A 26 -5.32 18.23 8.38
C ARG A 26 -5.63 19.72 8.52
N CYS A 27 -5.84 20.18 9.75
CA CYS A 27 -6.12 21.56 10.11
C CYS A 27 -5.02 22.13 11.00
N VAL A 28 -4.99 23.45 11.16
CA VAL A 28 -4.12 24.08 12.16
C VAL A 28 -4.48 23.52 13.54
N SER A 29 -3.49 23.15 14.35
CA SER A 29 -3.71 22.53 15.68
C SER A 29 -4.57 23.38 16.63
N SER A 30 -4.66 24.70 16.41
CA SER A 30 -5.61 25.57 17.11
C SER A 30 -7.08 25.22 16.86
N SER A 31 -7.39 24.69 15.68
CA SER A 31 -8.76 24.28 15.29
C SER A 31 -9.26 23.08 16.08
N CYS A 32 -8.36 22.27 16.65
CA CYS A 32 -8.72 21.12 17.48
C CYS A 32 -9.06 21.49 18.94
N LYS A 33 -8.77 22.73 19.38
CA LYS A 33 -8.93 23.13 20.79
C LYS A 33 -10.38 23.17 21.27
N ASP A 34 -11.30 23.45 20.37
CA ASP A 34 -12.73 23.59 20.66
C ASP A 34 -13.54 22.36 20.24
N ILE A 35 -12.87 21.28 19.81
CA ILE A 35 -13.53 20.04 19.37
C ILE A 35 -13.68 19.10 20.57
N GLU A 36 -14.92 18.67 20.81
CA GLU A 36 -15.24 17.64 21.79
C GLU A 36 -15.16 16.27 21.11
N CYS A 37 -14.24 15.42 21.58
CA CYS A 37 -14.01 14.09 21.01
C CYS A 37 -14.84 13.03 21.71
N ASP A 38 -15.40 12.10 20.93
CA ASP A 38 -16.02 10.90 21.47
C ASP A 38 -14.98 10.04 22.19
N ALA A 39 -15.41 9.36 23.26
CA ALA A 39 -14.55 8.40 23.93
C ALA A 39 -14.28 7.21 23.00
N VAL A 40 -13.00 6.82 22.88
CA VAL A 40 -12.61 5.58 22.19
C VAL A 40 -13.23 4.35 22.88
N PRO A 41 -13.63 3.31 22.13
CA PRO A 41 -14.18 2.08 22.69
C PRO A 41 -13.26 1.44 23.74
N ASP A 42 -13.82 0.80 24.76
CA ASP A 42 -13.03 0.24 25.86
C ASP A 42 -12.17 -0.95 25.42
N LYS A 43 -12.62 -1.74 24.44
CA LYS A 43 -11.81 -2.82 23.85
C LYS A 43 -10.51 -2.27 23.27
N CYS A 44 -10.54 -1.11 22.59
CA CYS A 44 -9.35 -0.46 22.05
C CYS A 44 -8.34 0.01 23.11
N LYS A 45 -8.78 0.29 24.34
CA LYS A 45 -7.90 0.68 25.45
C LYS A 45 -7.24 -0.51 26.13
N SER A 46 -7.66 -1.74 25.80
CA SER A 46 -7.09 -2.95 26.37
C SER A 46 -5.72 -3.25 25.76
N ASN A 47 -4.85 -3.91 26.54
CA ASN A 47 -3.53 -4.37 26.07
C ASN A 47 -3.62 -5.75 25.40
N GLU A 48 -4.79 -6.11 24.87
CA GLU A 48 -4.98 -7.36 24.16
C GLU A 48 -4.47 -7.21 22.72
N THR A 49 -3.79 -8.25 22.21
CA THR A 49 -3.14 -8.22 20.89
C THR A 49 -4.12 -7.98 19.72
N ASN A 50 -5.44 -8.07 19.98
CA ASN A 50 -6.52 -7.87 19.01
C ASN A 50 -7.60 -6.92 19.57
N ALA A 51 -7.19 -5.85 20.25
CA ALA A 51 -8.08 -4.85 20.85
C ALA A 51 -8.88 -4.01 19.83
N GLY A 52 -8.32 -3.79 18.64
CA GLY A 52 -8.87 -2.94 17.59
C GLY A 52 -7.78 -2.31 16.72
N ILE A 53 -8.17 -1.44 15.80
CA ILE A 53 -7.27 -0.67 14.94
C ILE A 53 -7.46 0.84 15.14
N TYR A 54 -6.35 1.53 15.38
CA TYR A 54 -6.32 2.99 15.43
C TYR A 54 -6.17 3.57 14.04
N MET A 55 -6.97 4.57 13.73
CA MET A 55 -6.94 5.28 12.46
C MET A 55 -7.09 6.78 12.69
N LEU A 56 -6.78 7.55 11.65
CA LEU A 56 -7.13 8.96 11.64
C LEU A 56 -8.64 9.10 11.73
N SER A 57 -9.12 10.01 12.60
CA SER A 57 -10.55 10.26 12.69
C SER A 57 -11.11 10.65 11.31
N PRO A 58 -12.29 10.15 10.91
CA PRO A 58 -12.94 10.54 9.65
C PRO A 58 -13.45 11.99 9.64
N ASP A 59 -13.35 12.71 10.77
CA ASP A 59 -13.72 14.11 10.88
C ASP A 59 -12.79 15.01 10.05
N ILE A 60 -13.30 16.14 9.56
CA ILE A 60 -12.61 17.06 8.63
C ILE A 60 -11.16 17.40 9.03
N CYS A 61 -10.89 17.52 10.33
CA CYS A 61 -9.58 17.91 10.86
C CYS A 61 -8.79 16.77 11.52
N ASN A 62 -9.34 15.55 11.58
CA ASN A 62 -8.74 14.39 12.24
C ASN A 62 -8.27 14.64 13.69
N CYS A 63 -8.95 15.53 14.44
CA CYS A 63 -8.48 16.01 15.74
C CYS A 63 -8.63 15.02 16.90
N CYS A 64 -9.40 13.94 16.69
CA CYS A 64 -9.77 13.00 17.74
C CYS A 64 -9.16 11.63 17.49
N ASP A 65 -8.90 10.90 18.57
CA ASP A 65 -8.56 9.48 18.50
C ASP A 65 -9.75 8.71 17.95
N TYR A 66 -9.51 7.90 16.92
CA TYR A 66 -10.53 7.04 16.32
C TYR A 66 -10.01 5.62 16.27
N CYS A 67 -10.76 4.72 16.90
CA CYS A 67 -10.44 3.30 16.91
C CYS A 67 -11.67 2.49 16.58
N LEU A 68 -11.48 1.50 15.70
CA LEU A 68 -12.46 0.47 15.42
C LEU A 68 -12.11 -0.75 16.27
N GLU A 69 -13.02 -1.16 17.15
CA GLU A 69 -12.81 -2.38 17.93
C GLU A 69 -12.96 -3.63 17.07
N TYR A 70 -12.19 -4.66 17.39
CA TYR A 70 -12.32 -5.96 16.71
C TYR A 70 -13.44 -6.79 17.33
N MET A 71 -14.36 -7.22 16.49
CA MET A 71 -15.44 -8.13 16.84
C MET A 71 -14.97 -9.59 16.71
N ALA A 72 -15.39 -10.42 17.65
CA ALA A 72 -15.05 -11.84 17.68
C ALA A 72 -15.91 -12.68 16.72
N GLU A 73 -15.46 -13.90 16.42
CA GLU A 73 -16.24 -14.85 15.62
C GLU A 73 -17.61 -15.11 16.26
N GLY A 74 -18.67 -14.93 15.48
CA GLY A 74 -20.06 -15.05 15.92
C GLY A 74 -20.67 -13.81 16.56
N GLU A 75 -19.92 -12.72 16.76
CA GLU A 75 -20.50 -11.43 17.16
C GLU A 75 -21.31 -10.82 16.01
N GLU A 76 -22.38 -10.10 16.36
CA GLU A 76 -23.24 -9.39 15.40
C GLU A 76 -22.45 -8.27 14.74
N CYS A 77 -22.53 -8.21 13.42
CA CYS A 77 -21.89 -7.20 12.60
C CYS A 77 -22.90 -6.61 11.62
N SER A 78 -22.54 -5.51 10.97
CA SER A 78 -23.34 -4.92 9.91
C SER A 78 -22.41 -4.54 8.77
N VAL A 79 -22.84 -4.80 7.53
CA VAL A 79 -22.11 -4.33 6.33
C VAL A 79 -22.25 -2.81 6.11
N GLY A 80 -23.03 -2.16 6.98
CA GLY A 80 -23.17 -0.70 7.04
C GLY A 80 -24.23 -0.14 6.09
N ASP A 81 -24.72 1.05 6.43
CA ASP A 81 -25.58 1.89 5.58
C ASP A 81 -24.71 3.04 5.05
N PRO A 82 -24.67 3.31 3.72
CA PRO A 82 -23.97 4.46 3.15
C PRO A 82 -24.34 5.82 3.77
N ALA A 83 -25.49 5.92 4.47
CA ALA A 83 -25.92 7.11 5.19
C ALA A 83 -25.20 7.33 6.54
N ASN A 84 -24.57 6.31 7.12
CA ASN A 84 -23.84 6.39 8.38
C ASN A 84 -22.33 6.43 8.13
N ALA A 85 -21.73 7.60 8.34
CA ALA A 85 -20.33 7.86 8.00
C ALA A 85 -19.30 7.40 9.06
N LYS A 86 -19.75 6.92 10.23
CA LYS A 86 -18.84 6.59 11.34
C LYS A 86 -19.09 5.17 11.83
N HIS A 87 -18.19 4.27 11.47
CA HIS A 87 -18.15 2.91 12.01
C HIS A 87 -17.45 2.91 13.38
N THR A 88 -17.77 1.98 14.27
CA THR A 88 -17.10 1.88 15.60
C THR A 88 -16.47 0.52 15.85
N ALA A 89 -16.78 -0.46 15.01
CA ALA A 89 -16.32 -1.84 15.15
C ALA A 89 -16.13 -2.47 13.76
N LEU A 90 -15.27 -3.47 13.68
CA LEU A 90 -15.05 -4.29 12.49
C LEU A 90 -14.75 -5.74 12.90
N CYS A 91 -15.12 -6.72 12.06
CA CYS A 91 -14.81 -8.12 12.34
C CYS A 91 -13.30 -8.33 12.41
N GLY A 92 -12.80 -8.95 13.47
CA GLY A 92 -11.37 -9.07 13.72
C GLY A 92 -10.59 -9.79 12.60
N PRO A 93 -9.24 -9.77 12.64
CA PRO A 93 -8.40 -10.28 11.56
C PRO A 93 -8.76 -11.72 11.11
N GLY A 94 -8.96 -11.91 9.80
CA GLY A 94 -9.35 -13.18 9.20
C GLY A 94 -10.86 -13.51 9.29
N LEU A 95 -11.67 -12.57 9.81
CA LEU A 95 -13.13 -12.65 9.84
C LEU A 95 -13.73 -11.60 8.89
N THR A 96 -14.87 -11.94 8.30
CA THR A 96 -15.67 -11.05 7.45
C THR A 96 -17.10 -11.03 7.95
N CYS A 97 -17.81 -9.93 7.71
CA CYS A 97 -19.22 -9.83 8.07
C CYS A 97 -20.06 -10.54 7.02
N VAL A 98 -20.72 -11.64 7.41
CA VAL A 98 -21.63 -12.38 6.55
C VAL A 98 -23.05 -11.92 6.87
N PRO A 99 -23.71 -11.14 5.99
CA PRO A 99 -25.06 -10.68 6.21
C PRO A 99 -26.05 -11.85 6.20
N ASP A 100 -27.10 -11.73 7.02
CA ASP A 100 -28.25 -12.62 6.95
C ASP A 100 -29.04 -12.36 5.65
N ASP A 101 -29.80 -13.35 5.18
CA ASP A 101 -30.42 -13.37 3.84
C ASP A 101 -31.18 -12.07 3.49
N GLY A 102 -30.52 -11.18 2.75
CA GLY A 102 -31.07 -9.90 2.28
C GLY A 102 -31.08 -8.77 3.31
N GLU A 103 -30.44 -8.95 4.47
CA GLU A 103 -30.31 -7.95 5.51
C GLU A 103 -28.92 -7.30 5.51
N ILE A 104 -28.81 -6.14 6.16
CA ILE A 104 -27.52 -5.44 6.35
C ILE A 104 -26.78 -5.96 7.57
N ASP A 105 -27.51 -6.56 8.51
CA ASP A 105 -26.99 -7.14 9.72
C ASP A 105 -26.61 -8.60 9.47
N GLY A 106 -25.64 -9.07 10.22
CA GLY A 106 -25.05 -10.37 10.03
C GLY A 106 -24.14 -10.76 11.18
N THR A 107 -23.26 -11.72 10.91
CA THR A 107 -22.33 -12.24 11.92
C THR A 107 -20.91 -12.30 11.40
N CYS A 108 -19.94 -12.04 12.28
CA CYS A 108 -18.53 -12.18 11.94
C CYS A 108 -18.19 -13.67 11.79
N GLN A 109 -17.83 -14.08 10.58
CA GLN A 109 -17.46 -15.46 10.25
C GLN A 109 -16.09 -15.51 9.59
N LYS A 110 -15.44 -16.68 9.61
CA LYS A 110 -14.14 -16.85 8.96
C LYS A 110 -14.23 -16.58 7.46
N MET A 111 -13.26 -15.83 6.95
CA MET A 111 -13.11 -15.62 5.52
C MET A 111 -12.95 -16.96 4.79
N SER A 112 -13.66 -17.08 3.68
CA SER A 112 -13.66 -18.25 2.79
C SER A 112 -12.88 -18.00 1.50
N THR A 113 -12.14 -16.89 1.43
CA THR A 113 -11.26 -16.55 0.31
C THR A 113 -10.08 -17.52 0.21
N ASN A 114 -9.48 -17.61 -0.98
CA ASN A 114 -8.40 -18.56 -1.24
C ASN A 114 -7.21 -18.38 -0.29
N CYS A 115 -6.78 -17.15 -0.03
CA CYS A 115 -5.64 -16.89 0.85
C CYS A 115 -5.97 -17.23 2.31
N ALA A 116 -7.16 -16.85 2.78
CA ALA A 116 -7.61 -17.18 4.15
C ALA A 116 -7.70 -18.71 4.37
N LEU A 117 -8.22 -19.44 3.38
CA LEU A 117 -8.26 -20.92 3.43
C LEU A 117 -6.86 -21.52 3.42
N GLU A 118 -5.92 -20.98 2.62
CA GLU A 118 -4.51 -21.42 2.63
C GLU A 118 -3.89 -21.22 4.02
N GLN A 119 -4.08 -20.05 4.63
CA GLN A 119 -3.62 -19.76 5.99
C GLN A 119 -4.19 -20.74 7.03
N GLN A 120 -5.50 -20.99 7.00
CA GLN A 120 -6.14 -21.96 7.89
C GLN A 120 -5.56 -23.37 7.72
N SER A 121 -5.32 -23.80 6.46
CA SER A 121 -4.71 -25.09 6.18
C SER A 121 -3.27 -25.17 6.70
N PHE A 122 -2.51 -24.09 6.58
CA PHE A 122 -1.14 -23.98 7.07
C PHE A 122 -1.12 -24.08 8.59
N ASP A 123 -1.98 -23.33 9.28
CA ASP A 123 -2.05 -23.31 10.74
C ASP A 123 -2.47 -24.68 11.30
N LEU A 124 -3.41 -25.37 10.64
CA LEU A 124 -3.79 -26.73 11.00
C LEU A 124 -2.64 -27.72 10.81
N ARG A 125 -1.92 -27.65 9.69
CA ARG A 125 -0.77 -28.52 9.41
C ARG A 125 0.39 -28.24 10.36
N ARG A 126 0.59 -26.98 10.76
CA ARG A 126 1.55 -26.57 11.80
C ARG A 126 1.26 -27.24 13.13
N GLN A 127 0.00 -27.18 13.58
CA GLN A 127 -0.43 -27.80 14.84
C GLN A 127 -0.27 -29.32 14.83
N ASN A 128 -0.50 -29.95 13.68
CA ASN A 128 -0.38 -31.40 13.53
C ASN A 128 1.04 -31.90 13.17
N GLY A 129 2.02 -31.01 13.00
CA GLY A 129 3.39 -31.38 12.66
C GLY A 129 3.59 -31.87 11.22
N TYR A 130 2.74 -31.46 10.28
CA TYR A 130 2.78 -31.82 8.85
C TYR A 130 3.35 -30.71 7.94
N LEU A 131 4.02 -29.70 8.51
CA LEU A 131 4.65 -28.64 7.72
C LEU A 131 5.95 -29.11 7.08
N GLY A 132 6.16 -28.70 5.83
CA GLY A 132 7.47 -28.81 5.19
C GLY A 132 8.50 -27.89 5.86
N ALA A 133 9.78 -28.26 5.80
CA ALA A 133 10.88 -27.53 6.46
C ALA A 133 11.07 -26.08 5.98
N MET A 134 10.56 -25.75 4.79
CA MET A 134 10.66 -24.42 4.16
C MET A 134 9.28 -23.85 3.80
N GLU A 135 8.22 -24.46 4.30
CA GLU A 135 6.87 -24.01 4.01
C GLU A 135 6.55 -22.77 4.86
N THR A 136 6.09 -21.72 4.19
CA THR A 136 5.73 -20.44 4.82
C THR A 136 4.23 -20.23 4.78
N ARG A 137 3.71 -19.56 5.81
CA ARG A 137 2.31 -19.15 5.87
C ARG A 137 2.08 -18.08 4.80
N ALA A 138 0.98 -18.17 4.04
CA ALA A 138 0.63 -17.14 3.09
C ALA A 138 0.38 -15.81 3.79
N GLU A 139 0.84 -14.71 3.19
CA GLU A 139 0.49 -13.36 3.60
C GLU A 139 -0.79 -12.97 2.88
N CYS A 140 -1.81 -12.58 3.65
CA CYS A 140 -3.08 -12.12 3.12
C CYS A 140 -3.32 -10.68 3.57
N ASP A 141 -4.01 -9.90 2.75
CA ASP A 141 -4.51 -8.59 3.13
C ASP A 141 -5.78 -8.69 3.99
N ASP A 142 -6.31 -7.54 4.39
CA ASP A 142 -7.48 -7.43 5.28
C ASP A 142 -8.77 -7.97 4.65
N ASP A 143 -8.82 -8.12 3.32
CA ASP A 143 -9.94 -8.72 2.60
C ASP A 143 -9.75 -10.23 2.39
N GLY A 144 -8.63 -10.78 2.86
CA GLY A 144 -8.27 -12.18 2.69
C GLY A 144 -7.84 -12.53 1.26
N LEU A 145 -7.41 -11.56 0.45
CA LEU A 145 -6.72 -11.77 -0.81
C LEU A 145 -5.22 -11.93 -0.56
N TYR A 146 -4.47 -12.35 -1.57
CA TYR A 146 -3.02 -12.53 -1.41
C TYR A 146 -2.30 -11.19 -1.34
N GLY A 147 -1.30 -11.10 -0.45
CA GLY A 147 -0.36 -9.99 -0.40
C GLY A 147 0.41 -9.81 -1.71
N ALA A 148 1.04 -8.65 -1.89
CA ALA A 148 1.60 -8.24 -3.18
C ALA A 148 2.79 -9.08 -3.67
N TYR A 149 3.47 -9.80 -2.78
CA TYR A 149 4.58 -10.69 -3.13
C TYR A 149 4.66 -11.90 -2.19
N LYS A 150 5.42 -12.92 -2.61
CA LYS A 150 5.76 -14.07 -1.77
C LYS A 150 7.25 -14.34 -1.83
N CYS A 151 7.82 -14.57 -0.64
CA CYS A 151 9.21 -14.88 -0.46
C CYS A 151 9.44 -16.36 -0.16
N VAL A 152 10.32 -16.99 -0.94
CA VAL A 152 10.84 -18.32 -0.63
C VAL A 152 12.18 -18.18 0.10
N PRO A 153 12.29 -18.60 1.37
CA PRO A 153 13.52 -18.44 2.14
C PRO A 153 14.74 -19.00 1.41
N GLY A 154 15.77 -18.16 1.25
CA GLY A 154 17.02 -18.54 0.58
C GLY A 154 16.95 -18.60 -0.96
N GLN A 155 15.87 -18.13 -1.58
CA GLN A 155 15.73 -18.05 -3.04
C GLN A 155 15.42 -16.62 -3.51
N ASN A 156 14.37 -16.45 -4.32
CA ASN A 156 13.87 -15.17 -4.79
C ASN A 156 12.48 -14.92 -4.18
N CYS A 157 12.07 -13.67 -4.16
CA CYS A 157 10.67 -13.32 -4.01
C CYS A 157 10.12 -12.86 -5.35
N PHE A 158 8.82 -13.05 -5.52
CA PHE A 158 8.12 -12.75 -6.76
C PHE A 158 6.77 -12.12 -6.44
N CYS A 159 6.32 -11.26 -7.34
CA CYS A 159 5.02 -10.60 -7.20
C CYS A 159 3.87 -11.58 -7.37
N LEU A 160 2.79 -11.30 -6.66
CA LEU A 160 1.53 -12.03 -6.72
C LEU A 160 0.40 -11.10 -7.18
N HIS A 161 -0.49 -11.65 -8.00
CA HIS A 161 -1.81 -11.08 -8.21
C HIS A 161 -2.68 -11.31 -6.97
N SER A 162 -3.75 -10.53 -6.81
CA SER A 162 -4.70 -10.65 -5.69
C SER A 162 -5.30 -12.07 -5.54
N ASN A 163 -5.40 -12.82 -6.64
CA ASN A 163 -5.87 -14.20 -6.66
C ASN A 163 -4.79 -15.25 -6.30
N GLY A 164 -3.55 -14.84 -6.06
CA GLY A 164 -2.42 -15.69 -5.70
C GLY A 164 -1.59 -16.23 -6.87
N SER A 165 -1.91 -15.83 -8.11
CA SER A 165 -1.09 -16.19 -9.27
C SER A 165 0.22 -15.40 -9.28
N ARG A 166 1.30 -16.02 -9.75
CA ARG A 166 2.59 -15.33 -9.93
C ARG A 166 2.50 -14.38 -11.13
N ILE A 167 2.93 -13.14 -10.92
CA ILE A 167 2.99 -12.09 -11.95
C ILE A 167 4.43 -11.58 -12.14
N PHE A 168 4.60 -10.64 -13.08
CA PHE A 168 5.89 -10.00 -13.34
C PHE A 168 6.44 -9.30 -12.08
N GLY A 169 7.77 -9.32 -11.92
CA GLY A 169 8.48 -8.76 -10.78
C GLY A 169 9.13 -9.85 -9.91
N GLU A 170 10.46 -9.80 -9.79
CA GLU A 170 11.21 -10.66 -8.89
C GLU A 170 12.43 -9.97 -8.30
N ALA A 171 12.79 -10.35 -7.07
CA ALA A 171 13.96 -9.86 -6.37
C ALA A 171 14.67 -11.00 -5.63
N ASN A 172 15.97 -10.85 -5.36
CA ASN A 172 16.70 -11.83 -4.56
C ASN A 172 16.32 -11.73 -3.09
N TYR A 173 16.13 -12.85 -2.39
CA TYR A 173 15.73 -12.86 -0.96
C TYR A 173 16.57 -11.91 -0.08
N ASN A 174 17.86 -11.79 -0.35
CA ASN A 174 18.78 -11.00 0.47
C ASN A 174 18.75 -9.48 0.18
N THR A 175 18.07 -9.05 -0.88
CA THR A 175 18.02 -7.64 -1.30
C THR A 175 16.67 -6.98 -0.99
N ILE A 176 15.79 -7.66 -0.24
CA ILE A 176 14.34 -7.42 -0.28
C ILE A 176 13.76 -6.48 0.75
N ALA A 177 14.47 -6.20 1.84
CA ALA A 177 13.82 -5.63 3.01
C ALA A 177 13.12 -4.28 2.77
N ASP A 178 13.49 -3.47 1.77
CA ASP A 178 13.01 -2.08 1.68
C ASP A 178 12.40 -1.63 0.32
N TYR A 179 12.33 -2.45 -0.75
CA TYR A 179 12.07 -1.90 -2.09
C TYR A 179 11.10 -2.64 -3.03
N MET A 180 10.66 -3.88 -2.74
CA MET A 180 9.75 -4.62 -3.64
C MET A 180 8.28 -4.43 -3.24
N SER A 181 7.60 -3.48 -3.88
CA SER A 181 6.19 -3.19 -3.63
C SER A 181 5.23 -4.02 -4.49
N CYS A 182 5.64 -4.38 -5.71
CA CYS A 182 4.79 -5.04 -6.72
C CYS A 182 3.56 -4.26 -7.18
N GLU A 183 3.36 -3.03 -6.69
CA GLU A 183 2.17 -2.23 -6.96
C GLU A 183 2.02 -1.89 -8.45
N CYS A 184 3.12 -1.58 -9.15
CA CYS A 184 3.07 -1.32 -10.59
C CYS A 184 2.62 -2.57 -11.37
N SER A 185 3.15 -3.74 -11.00
CA SER A 185 2.78 -4.99 -11.66
C SER A 185 1.32 -5.34 -11.38
N ARG A 186 0.85 -5.20 -10.14
CA ARG A 186 -0.56 -5.40 -9.79
C ARG A 186 -1.46 -4.47 -10.60
N ALA A 187 -1.13 -3.18 -10.65
CA ALA A 187 -1.89 -2.21 -11.45
C ALA A 187 -1.98 -2.58 -12.94
N TYR A 188 -0.90 -3.10 -13.53
CA TYR A 188 -0.92 -3.62 -14.91
C TYR A 188 -1.91 -4.79 -15.05
N TYR A 189 -1.84 -5.79 -14.17
CA TYR A 189 -2.68 -6.99 -14.27
C TYR A 189 -4.14 -6.69 -13.95
N ASP A 190 -4.43 -5.84 -12.97
CA ASP A 190 -5.79 -5.37 -12.67
C ASP A 190 -6.40 -4.67 -13.90
N ALA A 191 -5.63 -3.80 -14.55
CA ALA A 191 -6.07 -3.11 -15.76
C ALA A 191 -6.25 -4.08 -16.95
N ALA A 192 -5.34 -5.05 -17.11
CA ALA A 192 -5.44 -6.07 -18.15
C ALA A 192 -6.67 -6.99 -17.96
N ASP A 193 -6.99 -7.35 -16.71
CA ASP A 193 -8.17 -8.15 -16.36
C ASP A 193 -9.47 -7.39 -16.67
N ILE A 194 -9.52 -6.09 -16.35
CA ILE A 194 -10.67 -5.23 -16.66
C ILE A 194 -10.84 -5.05 -18.18
N ILE A 195 -9.74 -4.79 -18.89
CA ILE A 195 -9.76 -4.52 -20.34
C ILE A 195 -9.93 -5.82 -21.15
N GLY A 196 -9.57 -6.97 -20.58
CA GLY A 196 -9.66 -8.29 -21.22
C GLY A 196 -8.56 -8.56 -22.25
N ARG A 197 -7.45 -7.82 -22.21
CA ARG A 197 -6.25 -8.05 -23.03
C ARG A 197 -5.01 -7.47 -22.36
N GLU A 198 -3.84 -7.92 -22.81
CA GLU A 198 -2.56 -7.30 -22.47
C GLU A 198 -2.51 -5.83 -22.93
N LEU A 199 -1.82 -5.01 -22.15
CA LEU A 199 -1.66 -3.58 -22.41
C LEU A 199 -0.37 -3.34 -23.18
N HIS A 200 -0.43 -2.45 -24.15
CA HIS A 200 0.75 -2.02 -24.90
C HIS A 200 1.65 -1.15 -24.00
N PRO A 201 2.97 -1.06 -24.28
CA PRO A 201 3.92 -0.31 -23.43
C PRO A 201 3.56 1.15 -23.12
N HIS A 202 2.70 1.78 -23.93
CA HIS A 202 2.23 3.16 -23.76
C HIS A 202 0.87 3.29 -23.07
N GLU A 203 0.22 2.16 -22.74
CA GLU A 203 -1.11 2.10 -22.13
C GLU A 203 -1.05 1.82 -20.62
N HIS A 204 0.14 1.59 -20.07
CA HIS A 204 0.34 1.28 -18.66
C HIS A 204 1.58 1.99 -18.09
N PHE A 205 1.67 2.04 -16.77
CA PHE A 205 2.86 2.54 -16.09
C PHE A 205 4.04 1.58 -16.28
N ARG A 206 5.23 2.13 -16.42
CA ARG A 206 6.43 1.31 -16.54
C ARG A 206 6.82 0.72 -15.19
N CYS A 207 7.05 -0.58 -15.16
CA CYS A 207 7.51 -1.27 -13.96
C CYS A 207 9.00 -1.62 -14.08
N ASP A 208 9.70 -1.60 -12.94
CA ASP A 208 11.06 -2.12 -12.87
C ASP A 208 11.08 -3.65 -12.78
N SER A 209 12.27 -4.27 -12.73
CA SER A 209 12.39 -5.74 -12.66
C SER A 209 11.86 -6.36 -11.37
N THR A 210 11.69 -5.56 -10.31
CA THR A 210 11.12 -6.01 -9.03
C THR A 210 9.60 -5.94 -9.03
N GLY A 211 9.01 -5.31 -10.04
CA GLY A 211 7.57 -5.12 -10.18
C GLY A 211 7.03 -3.87 -9.52
N SER A 212 7.91 -3.04 -8.94
CA SER A 212 7.63 -1.70 -8.45
C SER A 212 7.61 -0.68 -9.59
N TYR A 213 7.17 0.54 -9.31
CA TYR A 213 7.16 1.60 -10.32
C TYR A 213 8.58 1.97 -10.72
N ASP A 214 8.84 2.02 -12.03
CA ASP A 214 10.03 2.69 -12.52
C ASP A 214 9.96 4.17 -12.10
N ARG A 215 11.05 4.69 -11.55
CA ARG A 215 11.06 6.05 -11.00
C ARG A 215 10.84 7.11 -12.07
N ILE A 216 11.08 6.80 -13.33
CA ILE A 216 10.72 7.65 -14.45
C ILE A 216 9.43 7.11 -15.06
N GLN A 217 8.41 7.97 -15.16
CA GLN A 217 7.18 7.68 -15.88
C GLN A 217 6.96 8.73 -16.96
N CYS A 218 6.64 8.28 -18.15
CA CYS A 218 6.29 9.13 -19.28
C CYS A 218 4.85 8.90 -19.70
N ILE A 219 4.08 9.98 -19.78
CA ILE A 219 2.73 9.99 -20.33
C ILE A 219 2.80 10.78 -21.62
N ASN A 220 2.61 10.08 -22.75
CA ASN A 220 2.92 10.60 -24.08
C ASN A 220 4.40 11.01 -24.18
N GLU A 221 4.68 12.26 -24.51
CA GLU A 221 6.02 12.82 -24.66
C GLU A 221 6.51 13.53 -23.39
N GLN A 222 5.72 13.53 -22.31
CA GLN A 222 6.05 14.23 -21.06
C GLN A 222 6.38 13.26 -19.94
N CYS A 223 7.51 13.48 -19.30
CA CYS A 223 8.09 12.59 -18.30
C CYS A 223 8.27 13.28 -16.96
N LEU A 224 8.15 12.49 -15.90
CA LEU A 224 8.31 12.93 -14.52
C LEU A 224 8.92 11.85 -13.64
N CYS A 225 9.38 12.27 -12.47
CA CYS A 225 9.75 11.34 -11.42
C CYS A 225 8.51 10.92 -10.61
N VAL A 226 8.42 9.64 -10.30
CA VAL A 226 7.44 9.06 -9.37
C VAL A 226 8.15 8.35 -8.22
N ASP A 227 7.42 8.16 -7.12
CA ASP A 227 7.86 7.27 -6.05
C ASP A 227 7.76 5.80 -6.49
N ALA A 228 8.75 4.99 -6.10
CA ALA A 228 8.82 3.59 -6.52
C ALA A 228 7.79 2.70 -5.79
N LEU A 229 7.37 3.10 -4.59
CA LEU A 229 6.46 2.35 -3.72
C LEU A 229 5.03 2.40 -4.25
N ASP A 230 4.51 3.61 -4.48
CA ASP A 230 3.09 3.86 -4.78
C ASP A 230 2.84 4.57 -6.13
N GLY A 231 3.90 4.96 -6.85
CA GLY A 231 3.77 5.67 -8.13
C GLY A 231 3.38 7.15 -7.98
N ALA A 232 3.41 7.71 -6.77
CA ALA A 232 3.02 9.10 -6.53
C ALA A 232 3.90 10.07 -7.32
N PRO A 233 3.30 11.01 -8.09
CA PRO A 233 4.07 11.92 -8.92
C PRO A 233 4.76 13.00 -8.08
N THR A 234 5.99 13.35 -8.45
CA THR A 234 6.69 14.51 -7.87
C THR A 234 6.19 15.87 -8.39
N PHE A 235 5.29 15.87 -9.37
CA PHE A 235 4.56 17.04 -9.86
C PHE A 235 3.49 17.48 -8.84
N PRO A 236 3.22 18.79 -8.63
CA PRO A 236 3.76 19.97 -9.33
C PRO A 236 5.08 20.50 -8.77
N ASN A 237 5.64 19.86 -7.74
CA ASN A 237 6.87 20.33 -7.09
C ASN A 237 8.11 20.21 -8.00
N LYS A 238 8.07 19.29 -8.97
CA LYS A 238 9.06 19.12 -10.04
C LYS A 238 8.38 19.28 -11.40
N LYS A 239 9.13 19.82 -12.37
CA LYS A 239 8.63 20.07 -13.73
C LYS A 239 8.57 18.78 -14.55
N LEU A 240 7.63 18.74 -15.49
CA LEU A 240 7.62 17.77 -16.57
C LEU A 240 8.77 18.05 -17.53
N VAL A 241 9.34 17.00 -18.10
CA VAL A 241 10.46 17.04 -19.04
C VAL A 241 10.06 16.28 -20.30
N ASP A 242 10.46 16.76 -21.48
CA ASP A 242 10.18 16.06 -22.73
C ASP A 242 11.00 14.75 -22.80
N LEU A 243 10.44 13.71 -23.43
CA LEU A 243 11.01 12.36 -23.53
C LEU A 243 12.46 12.36 -24.07
N GLU A 244 12.76 13.25 -25.01
CA GLU A 244 14.08 13.40 -25.65
C GLU A 244 15.11 14.08 -24.74
N ASP A 245 14.65 14.81 -23.72
CA ASP A 245 15.47 15.63 -22.83
C ASP A 245 15.72 14.98 -21.46
N ILE A 246 15.36 13.71 -21.29
CA ILE A 246 15.58 12.97 -20.04
C ILE A 246 17.08 12.85 -19.77
N SER A 247 17.52 13.40 -18.65
CA SER A 247 18.90 13.34 -18.19
C SER A 247 18.97 13.54 -16.67
N ASN A 248 20.16 13.34 -16.11
CA ASN A 248 20.45 13.63 -14.70
C ASN A 248 20.29 15.13 -14.36
N GLU A 249 20.38 16.02 -15.35
CA GLU A 249 20.19 17.47 -15.15
C GLU A 249 18.70 17.86 -15.12
N THR A 250 17.85 17.12 -15.83
CA THR A 250 16.43 17.45 -16.00
C THR A 250 15.53 16.69 -15.04
N LEU A 251 15.84 15.43 -14.72
CA LEU A 251 15.10 14.60 -13.77
C LEU A 251 16.03 14.06 -12.68
N SER A 252 15.76 14.45 -11.43
CA SER A 252 16.58 14.06 -10.27
C SER A 252 16.52 12.57 -9.91
N CYS A 253 15.54 11.84 -10.44
CA CYS A 253 15.40 10.39 -10.26
C CYS A 253 16.15 9.59 -11.34
N TYR A 254 16.74 10.25 -12.33
CA TYR A 254 17.47 9.59 -13.40
C TYR A 254 18.77 8.95 -12.87
N SER A 255 19.07 7.73 -13.32
CA SER A 255 20.34 7.06 -13.03
C SER A 255 20.95 6.46 -14.30
N ASP A 256 22.25 6.69 -14.50
CA ASP A 256 22.99 6.28 -15.71
C ASP A 256 23.01 4.76 -15.92
N GLU A 257 22.83 3.95 -14.85
CA GLU A 257 22.84 2.48 -14.93
C GLU A 257 21.56 1.90 -15.56
N LEU A 258 20.43 2.61 -15.49
CA LEU A 258 19.12 2.11 -15.93
C LEU A 258 18.69 2.60 -17.31
N SER A 259 19.26 3.70 -17.81
CA SER A 259 18.61 4.45 -18.88
C SER A 259 19.37 4.52 -20.19
N GLN A 260 20.70 4.44 -20.28
CA GLN A 260 21.46 4.61 -21.55
C GLN A 260 20.96 5.76 -22.47
N GLY A 261 20.25 6.76 -21.94
CA GLY A 261 19.55 7.80 -22.72
C GLY A 261 18.24 7.40 -23.41
N LEU A 262 17.71 6.19 -23.20
CA LEU A 262 16.43 5.71 -23.75
C LEU A 262 15.46 5.37 -22.63
N TYR A 263 14.27 5.96 -22.70
CA TYR A 263 13.14 5.50 -21.88
C TYR A 263 12.74 4.10 -22.35
N TYR A 264 12.18 3.94 -23.55
CA TYR A 264 11.80 2.61 -24.03
C TYR A 264 13.03 1.72 -24.28
N LYS A 265 12.96 0.47 -23.84
CA LYS A 265 13.94 -0.55 -24.20
C LYS A 265 13.80 -0.86 -25.69
N LYS A 266 14.88 -1.32 -26.32
CA LYS A 266 14.90 -1.69 -27.74
C LYS A 266 13.72 -2.58 -28.18
N CYS A 267 13.37 -3.59 -27.36
CA CYS A 267 12.24 -4.48 -27.67
C CYS A 267 10.88 -3.77 -27.58
N GLU A 268 10.74 -2.80 -26.68
CA GLU A 268 9.53 -1.98 -26.53
C GLU A 268 9.40 -1.01 -27.72
N GLU A 269 10.50 -0.39 -28.15
CA GLU A 269 10.52 0.46 -29.36
C GLU A 269 10.13 -0.32 -30.62
N GLU A 270 10.73 -1.50 -30.82
CA GLU A 270 10.41 -2.39 -31.95
C GLU A 270 8.93 -2.81 -31.91
N TYR A 271 8.41 -3.14 -30.73
CA TYR A 271 7.00 -3.47 -30.53
C TYR A 271 6.08 -2.32 -30.94
N MET A 272 6.38 -1.10 -30.49
CA MET A 272 5.59 0.10 -30.76
C MET A 272 5.53 0.43 -32.25
N ILE A 273 6.64 0.27 -32.97
CA ILE A 273 6.69 0.46 -34.42
C ILE A 273 5.76 -0.54 -35.13
N ILE A 274 5.89 -1.83 -34.78
CA ILE A 274 5.07 -2.89 -35.38
C ILE A 274 3.58 -2.69 -35.07
N HIS A 275 3.26 -2.30 -33.83
CA HIS A 275 1.89 -2.04 -33.40
C HIS A 275 1.24 -0.93 -34.24
N LYS A 276 1.93 0.20 -34.39
CA LYS A 276 1.46 1.35 -35.18
C LYS A 276 1.22 0.99 -36.65
N ASP A 277 2.08 0.18 -37.25
CA ASP A 277 1.93 -0.31 -38.63
C ASP A 277 0.69 -1.20 -38.80
N ILE A 278 0.39 -2.05 -37.80
CA ILE A 278 -0.80 -2.91 -37.80
C ILE A 278 -2.08 -2.08 -37.67
N GLU A 279 -2.10 -1.11 -36.77
CA GLU A 279 -3.25 -0.22 -36.57
C GLU A 279 -3.52 0.64 -37.81
N GLY A 280 -2.48 1.20 -38.43
CA GLY A 280 -2.59 1.94 -39.68
C GLY A 280 -3.27 1.11 -40.78
N LYS A 281 -2.84 -0.15 -40.95
CA LYS A 281 -3.44 -1.07 -41.94
C LYS A 281 -4.89 -1.43 -41.63
N LYS A 282 -5.26 -1.58 -40.35
CA LYS A 282 -6.65 -1.82 -39.94
C LYS A 282 -7.55 -0.63 -40.28
N ASN A 283 -7.05 0.59 -40.06
CA ASN A 283 -7.79 1.82 -40.34
C ASN A 283 -7.94 2.10 -41.85
N GLU A 284 -7.03 1.59 -42.68
CA GLU A 284 -7.12 1.67 -44.15
C GLU A 284 -8.03 0.58 -44.77
N SER A 285 -8.33 -0.48 -44.01
CA SER A 285 -9.09 -1.66 -44.49
C SER A 285 -10.54 -1.71 -43.99
N GLY A 286 -10.97 -0.73 -43.20
CA GLY A 286 -12.34 -0.54 -42.72
C GLY A 286 -13.05 0.61 -43.42
#